data_AF-A0A542UJ49-F1
#
_entry.id   AF-A0A542UJ49-F1
#
_cell.length_a   1.000
_cell.length_b   1.000
_cell.length_c   1.000
_cell.angle_alpha   90.00
_cell.angle_beta   90.00
_cell.angle_gamma   90.00
#
_symmetry.space_group_name_H-M   'P 1'
#
loop_
_entity.id
_entity.type
_entity.pdbx_description
1 polymer ?
#
loop_
_entity_poly.entity_id
_entity_poly.type
_entity_poly.pdbx_seq_one_letter_code
_entity_poly.pdbx_strand_id
1 'polypeptide(L)'
;MRLSLDPRRGDSQLVGGRGRRESVTVVPKRDHVVAALETVTLVLGEDSPLPESARDVEDLVRLLRGHVAQLGARTTPGSPALLRAQQLCSESIPEGYMPSRVYLVQLAEATQELVAYVGVGPGAMLQERRRRWWEPRINVLRGAVFVVALACLVWAASVPRT
;
A
#
# COMPACT_ATOMS: atom_id res chain seq x y z
N MET A 1 20.59 31.97 59.85
CA MET A 1 21.80 32.48 59.17
C MET A 1 22.57 31.29 58.66
N ARG A 2 22.84 31.27 57.35
CA ARG A 2 23.39 30.13 56.60
C ARG A 2 24.91 30.08 56.67
N LEU A 3 25.43 28.85 56.72
CA LEU A 3 26.84 28.50 56.73
C LEU A 3 27.56 29.00 55.46
N SER A 4 28.75 29.57 55.68
CA SER A 4 29.75 29.91 54.67
C SER A 4 30.33 28.67 54.00
N LEU A 5 30.81 28.83 52.76
CA LEU A 5 32.10 28.32 52.25
C LEU A 5 32.30 28.82 50.80
N ASP A 6 33.16 29.81 50.63
CA ASP A 6 34.08 29.98 49.47
C ASP A 6 35.36 29.17 49.79
N PRO A 7 36.35 28.83 48.91
CA PRO A 7 36.60 29.36 47.56
C PRO A 7 37.23 28.37 46.51
N ARG A 8 37.57 28.94 45.34
CA ARG A 8 38.75 28.64 44.46
C ARG A 8 38.76 27.43 43.48
N ARG A 9 38.93 27.84 42.20
CA ARG A 9 39.97 27.42 41.22
C ARG A 9 39.66 26.25 40.28
N GLY A 10 39.78 26.52 38.98
CA GLY A 10 40.06 25.50 37.97
C GLY A 10 39.66 25.87 36.55
N ASP A 11 40.44 26.75 35.89
CA ASP A 11 40.48 26.80 34.43
C ASP A 11 40.92 25.44 33.89
N SER A 12 40.19 24.90 32.91
CA SER A 12 40.71 23.94 31.94
C SER A 12 39.84 23.97 30.69
N GLN A 13 40.31 24.72 29.68
CA GLN A 13 40.04 24.38 28.29
C GLN A 13 40.58 22.98 28.03
N LEU A 14 39.82 22.13 27.32
CA LEU A 14 40.35 21.11 26.41
C LEU A 14 39.21 20.58 25.53
N VAL A 15 39.25 21.00 24.27
CA VAL A 15 39.15 20.20 23.04
C VAL A 15 38.27 18.93 23.08
N GLY A 16 37.38 18.85 22.09
CA GLY A 16 37.21 17.61 21.34
C GLY A 16 36.08 16.71 21.83
N GLY A 17 34.89 16.98 21.35
CA GLY A 17 33.77 16.07 21.54
C GLY A 17 32.62 16.47 20.66
N ARG A 18 32.82 16.34 19.35
CA ARG A 18 31.74 16.35 18.35
C ARG A 18 30.84 15.16 18.69
N GLY A 19 29.98 15.35 19.68
CA GLY A 19 28.87 14.48 20.02
C GLY A 19 27.94 14.51 18.84
N ARG A 20 28.29 13.68 17.86
CA ARG A 20 27.43 13.15 16.82
C ARG A 20 26.15 12.77 17.55
N ARG A 21 25.18 13.68 17.53
CA ARG A 21 23.79 13.29 17.57
C ARG A 21 23.70 12.30 16.43
N GLU A 22 23.76 11.02 16.79
CA GLU A 22 23.23 9.97 15.97
C GLU A 22 21.88 10.52 15.58
N SER A 23 21.83 10.96 14.32
CA SER A 23 20.62 11.18 13.60
C SER A 23 19.85 9.90 13.82
N VAL A 24 18.95 9.93 14.81
CA VAL A 24 17.80 9.06 14.87
C VAL A 24 17.27 9.17 13.46
N THR A 25 17.55 8.15 12.66
CA THR A 25 17.00 8.00 11.33
C THR A 25 15.52 7.94 11.59
N VAL A 26 14.88 9.11 11.52
CA VAL A 26 13.46 9.23 11.27
C VAL A 26 13.33 8.54 9.92
N VAL A 27 13.12 7.22 9.95
CA VAL A 27 12.87 6.43 8.76
C VAL A 27 11.78 7.17 8.03
N PRO A 28 12.05 7.66 6.80
CA PRO A 28 11.10 8.51 6.11
C PRO A 28 9.76 7.80 6.11
N LYS A 29 8.71 8.48 6.61
CA LYS A 29 7.32 8.00 6.53
C LYS A 29 6.94 7.50 5.12
N ARG A 30 7.64 7.99 4.10
CA ARG A 30 7.51 7.60 2.70
C ARG A 30 8.03 6.19 2.38
N ASP A 31 9.05 5.69 3.06
CA ASP A 31 9.71 4.43 2.66
C ASP A 31 8.77 3.23 2.87
N HIS A 32 8.02 3.20 3.97
CA HIS A 32 7.03 2.15 4.22
C HIS A 32 5.82 2.24 3.30
N VAL A 33 5.43 3.46 2.91
CA VAL A 33 4.34 3.69 1.96
C VAL A 33 4.76 3.24 0.56
N VAL A 34 5.99 3.53 0.15
CA VAL A 34 6.56 3.09 -1.12
C VAL A 34 6.69 1.57 -1.15
N ALA A 35 7.25 0.95 -0.12
CA ALA A 35 7.38 -0.51 -0.05
C ALA A 35 6.01 -1.23 -0.08
N ALA A 36 5.01 -0.70 0.62
CA ALA A 36 3.65 -1.21 0.55
C ALA A 36 3.05 -1.04 -0.86
N LEU A 37 3.28 0.10 -1.50
CA LEU A 37 2.81 0.37 -2.86
C LEU A 37 3.46 -0.56 -3.88
N GLU A 38 4.76 -0.81 -3.79
CA GLU A 38 5.48 -1.77 -4.65
C GLU A 38 4.86 -3.15 -4.55
N THR A 39 4.59 -3.62 -3.33
CA THR A 39 3.93 -4.91 -3.10
C THR A 39 2.51 -4.93 -3.65
N VAL A 40 1.75 -3.85 -3.50
CA VAL A 40 0.43 -3.69 -4.12
C VAL A 40 0.52 -3.74 -5.64
N THR A 41 1.53 -3.11 -6.25
CA THR A 41 1.76 -3.13 -7.70
C THR A 41 2.14 -4.53 -8.18
N LEU A 42 2.86 -5.34 -7.38
CA LEU A 42 3.11 -6.75 -7.71
C LEU A 42 1.81 -7.58 -7.76
N VAL A 43 0.75 -7.18 -7.08
CA VAL A 43 -0.52 -7.93 -7.04
C VAL A 43 -1.56 -7.36 -8.02
N LEU A 44 -1.70 -6.05 -8.07
CA LEU A 44 -2.72 -5.33 -8.84
C LEU A 44 -2.21 -4.75 -10.16
N GLY A 45 -0.89 -4.82 -10.41
CA GLY A 45 -0.28 -4.31 -11.63
C GLY A 45 -0.76 -5.08 -12.85
N GLU A 46 -1.12 -4.35 -13.90
CA GLU A 46 -1.66 -4.93 -15.14
C GLU A 46 -0.65 -5.85 -15.85
N ASP A 47 0.63 -5.52 -15.74
CA ASP A 47 1.76 -6.28 -16.31
C ASP A 47 2.42 -7.23 -15.29
N SER A 48 1.86 -7.34 -14.07
CA SER A 48 2.49 -8.15 -13.03
C SER A 48 2.30 -9.64 -13.31
N PRO A 49 3.36 -10.46 -13.23
CA PRO A 49 3.23 -11.90 -13.38
C PRO A 49 2.31 -12.45 -12.29
N LEU A 50 1.48 -13.42 -12.66
CA LEU A 50 0.64 -14.11 -11.69
C LEU A 50 1.52 -14.95 -10.75
N PRO A 51 1.21 -15.03 -9.45
CA PRO A 51 1.91 -15.93 -8.54
C PRO A 51 1.77 -17.37 -9.03
N GLU A 52 2.90 -18.09 -9.12
CA GLU A 52 2.96 -19.41 -9.75
C GLU A 52 2.39 -20.52 -8.86
N SER A 53 2.39 -20.31 -7.54
CA SER A 53 1.95 -21.29 -6.55
C SER A 53 1.08 -20.70 -5.44
N ALA A 54 0.37 -21.57 -4.72
CA ALA A 54 -0.36 -21.19 -3.51
C ALA A 54 0.56 -20.65 -2.41
N ARG A 55 1.82 -21.13 -2.36
CA ARG A 55 2.82 -20.65 -1.40
C ARG A 55 3.21 -19.20 -1.67
N ASP A 56 3.39 -18.83 -2.94
CA ASP A 56 3.70 -17.45 -3.31
C ASP A 56 2.56 -16.50 -2.93
N VAL A 57 1.31 -16.97 -3.08
CA VAL A 57 0.13 -16.23 -2.65
C VAL A 57 0.13 -16.03 -1.13
N GLU A 58 0.41 -17.07 -0.36
CA GLU A 58 0.52 -16.96 1.11
C GLU A 58 1.62 -15.99 1.55
N ASP A 59 2.78 -16.02 0.88
CA ASP A 59 3.91 -15.15 1.22
C ASP A 59 3.59 -13.69 0.90
N LEU A 60 2.93 -13.41 -0.24
CA LEU A 60 2.41 -12.08 -0.57
C LEU A 60 1.33 -11.62 0.41
N VAL A 61 0.44 -12.52 0.85
CA VAL A 61 -0.56 -12.22 1.89
C VAL A 61 0.14 -11.84 3.19
N ARG A 62 1.12 -12.63 3.65
CA ARG A 62 1.89 -12.33 4.88
C ARG A 62 2.59 -10.98 4.76
N LEU A 63 3.18 -10.70 3.60
CA LEU A 63 3.85 -9.43 3.34
C LEU A 63 2.88 -8.24 3.39
N LEU A 64 1.72 -8.33 2.73
CA LEU A 64 0.68 -7.30 2.77
C LEU A 64 0.13 -7.09 4.18
N ARG A 65 -0.14 -8.17 4.95
CA ARG A 65 -0.54 -8.05 6.37
C ARG A 65 0.52 -7.32 7.20
N GLY A 66 1.80 -7.57 6.94
CA GLY A 66 2.91 -6.84 7.53
C GLY A 66 2.87 -5.35 7.21
N HIS A 67 2.61 -4.99 5.95
CA HIS A 67 2.43 -3.60 5.53
C HIS A 67 1.21 -2.94 6.20
N VAL A 68 0.07 -3.64 6.27
CA VAL A 68 -1.13 -3.14 6.97
C VAL A 68 -0.85 -2.86 8.44
N ALA A 69 -0.13 -3.75 9.13
CA ALA A 69 0.27 -3.51 10.53
C ALA A 69 1.18 -2.26 10.66
N GLN A 70 2.17 -2.11 9.77
CA GLN A 70 3.08 -0.97 9.76
C GLN A 70 2.37 0.36 9.43
N LEU A 71 1.43 0.35 8.49
CA LEU A 71 0.61 1.51 8.12
C LEU A 71 -0.40 1.83 9.22
N GLY A 72 -1.01 0.81 9.83
CA GLY A 72 -1.99 0.93 10.89
C GLY A 72 -1.45 1.60 12.14
N ALA A 73 -0.21 1.28 12.56
CA ALA A 73 0.47 1.92 13.68
C ALA A 73 0.64 3.46 13.51
N ARG A 74 0.47 3.96 12.28
CA ARG A 74 0.68 5.37 11.90
C ARG A 74 -0.59 6.04 11.37
N THR A 75 -1.71 5.33 11.41
CA THR A 75 -3.01 5.77 10.91
C THR A 75 -3.90 6.13 12.09
N THR A 76 -4.78 7.12 11.92
CA THR A 76 -5.79 7.45 12.93
C THR A 76 -6.63 6.20 13.25
N PRO A 77 -6.74 5.80 14.53
CA PRO A 77 -7.57 4.66 14.92
C PRO A 77 -9.01 4.81 14.45
N GLY A 78 -9.61 3.70 14.00
CA GLY A 78 -11.01 3.68 13.55
C GLY A 78 -11.27 4.28 12.17
N SER A 79 -10.24 4.62 11.38
CA SER A 79 -10.46 5.01 9.99
C SER A 79 -11.05 3.85 9.19
N PRO A 80 -12.00 4.09 8.27
CA PRO A 80 -12.69 3.01 7.54
C PRO A 80 -11.73 2.17 6.70
N ALA A 81 -10.72 2.80 6.09
CA ALA A 81 -9.68 2.10 5.33
C ALA A 81 -8.85 1.16 6.22
N LEU A 82 -8.53 1.59 7.44
CA LEU A 82 -7.80 0.76 8.40
C LEU A 82 -8.66 -0.40 8.88
N LEU A 83 -9.92 -0.15 9.23
CA LEU A 83 -10.85 -1.20 9.70
C LEU A 83 -11.06 -2.26 8.62
N ARG A 84 -11.25 -1.87 7.36
CA ARG A 84 -11.39 -2.81 6.24
C ARG A 84 -10.14 -3.69 6.06
N ALA A 85 -8.96 -3.07 6.07
CA ALA A 85 -7.71 -3.81 5.94
C ALA A 85 -7.47 -4.76 7.11
N GLN A 86 -7.75 -4.32 8.35
CA GLN A 86 -7.62 -5.15 9.56
C GLN A 86 -8.62 -6.31 9.60
N GLN A 87 -9.85 -6.08 9.14
CA GLN A 87 -10.86 -7.14 9.03
C GLN A 87 -10.36 -8.26 8.14
N LEU A 88 -9.91 -7.93 6.92
CA LEU A 88 -9.32 -8.91 6.01
C LEU A 88 -8.09 -9.58 6.62
N CYS A 89 -7.22 -8.84 7.31
CA CYS A 89 -6.04 -9.43 7.98
C CYS A 89 -6.40 -10.44 9.08
N SER A 90 -7.57 -10.32 9.70
CA SER A 90 -8.04 -11.18 10.78
C SER A 90 -8.64 -12.49 10.27
N GLU A 91 -9.05 -12.54 9.02
CA GLU A 91 -9.58 -13.74 8.37
C GLU A 91 -8.47 -14.76 8.10
N SER A 92 -8.82 -16.05 8.05
CA SER A 92 -7.90 -17.09 7.57
C SER A 92 -7.76 -17.00 6.05
N ILE A 93 -6.59 -17.38 5.52
CA ILE A 93 -6.39 -17.47 4.06
C ILE A 93 -7.30 -18.61 3.54
N PRO A 94 -8.17 -18.36 2.54
CA PRO A 94 -9.05 -19.40 2.00
C PRO A 94 -8.25 -20.54 1.35
N GLU A 95 -8.67 -21.77 1.57
CA GLU A 95 -8.02 -22.93 0.97
C GLU A 95 -8.18 -22.96 -0.56
N GLY A 96 -7.13 -23.40 -1.24
CA GLY A 96 -7.09 -23.52 -2.70
C GLY A 96 -6.59 -22.26 -3.41
N TYR A 97 -5.94 -22.48 -4.56
CA TYR A 97 -5.23 -21.44 -5.29
C TYR A 97 -6.10 -20.26 -5.73
N MET A 98 -7.27 -20.51 -6.33
CA MET A 98 -8.13 -19.43 -6.82
C MET A 98 -8.77 -18.61 -5.68
N PRO A 99 -9.36 -19.23 -4.64
CA PRO A 99 -9.84 -18.49 -3.47
C PRO A 99 -8.76 -17.69 -2.75
N SER A 100 -7.57 -18.26 -2.54
CA SER A 100 -6.41 -17.56 -1.97
C SER A 100 -6.02 -16.34 -2.80
N ARG A 101 -6.06 -16.43 -4.13
CA ARG A 101 -5.73 -15.30 -5.02
C ARG A 101 -6.75 -14.18 -4.98
N VAL A 102 -8.04 -14.50 -4.96
CA VAL A 102 -9.09 -13.48 -4.81
C VAL A 102 -8.93 -12.76 -3.47
N TYR A 103 -8.66 -13.51 -2.41
CA TYR A 103 -8.35 -12.94 -1.10
C TYR A 103 -7.10 -12.03 -1.14
N LEU A 104 -6.02 -12.46 -1.79
CA LEU A 104 -4.81 -11.65 -1.98
C LEU A 104 -5.11 -10.32 -2.69
N VAL A 105 -5.90 -10.34 -3.76
CA VAL A 105 -6.31 -9.14 -4.50
C VAL A 105 -7.13 -8.20 -3.60
N GLN A 106 -8.12 -8.72 -2.88
CA GLN A 106 -8.93 -7.91 -1.94
C GLN A 106 -8.08 -7.28 -0.83
N LEU A 107 -7.09 -8.01 -0.31
CA LEU A 107 -6.17 -7.51 0.69
C LEU A 107 -5.24 -6.42 0.11
N ALA A 108 -4.77 -6.59 -1.14
CA ALA A 108 -3.97 -5.59 -1.82
C ALA A 108 -4.76 -4.30 -2.09
N GLU A 109 -6.02 -4.41 -2.52
CA GLU A 109 -6.93 -3.25 -2.71
C GLU A 109 -7.15 -2.50 -1.40
N ALA A 110 -7.43 -3.21 -0.31
CA ALA A 110 -7.59 -2.58 1.01
C ALA A 110 -6.29 -1.91 1.49
N THR A 111 -5.13 -2.50 1.19
CA THR A 111 -3.82 -1.92 1.49
C THR A 111 -3.57 -0.66 0.68
N GLN A 112 -3.97 -0.63 -0.60
CA GLN A 112 -3.89 0.55 -1.45
C GLN A 112 -4.76 1.70 -0.92
N GLU A 113 -5.99 1.41 -0.48
CA GLU A 113 -6.88 2.39 0.16
C GLU A 113 -6.26 2.97 1.43
N LEU A 114 -5.64 2.12 2.26
CA LEU A 114 -4.94 2.53 3.48
C LEU A 114 -3.71 3.40 3.16
N VAL A 115 -2.91 3.01 2.15
CA VAL A 115 -1.78 3.82 1.65
C VAL A 115 -2.25 5.19 1.18
N ALA A 116 -3.34 5.26 0.42
CA ALA A 116 -3.90 6.51 -0.05
C ALA A 116 -4.33 7.41 1.12
N TYR A 117 -4.95 6.83 2.16
CA TYR A 117 -5.30 7.55 3.38
C TYR A 117 -4.06 8.11 4.12
N VAL A 118 -3.00 7.29 4.28
CA VAL A 118 -1.77 7.69 4.96
C VAL A 118 -0.98 8.76 4.18
N GLY A 119 -0.98 8.68 2.85
CA GLY A 119 -0.28 9.60 1.96
C GLY A 119 -0.93 10.98 1.84
N VAL A 120 -2.24 11.09 2.10
CA VAL A 120 -3.02 12.33 2.04
C VAL A 120 -3.10 13.04 3.40
N GLY A 121 -2.96 12.30 4.50
CA GLY A 121 -3.03 12.84 5.87
C GLY A 121 -4.48 12.91 6.41
N PRO A 122 -4.67 12.84 7.74
CA PRO A 122 -5.99 12.86 8.36
C PRO A 122 -6.56 14.28 8.29
N GLY A 123 -7.32 14.59 7.24
CA GLY A 123 -7.98 15.89 7.09
C GLY A 123 -8.36 16.28 5.68
N ALA A 124 -7.83 15.61 4.64
CA ALA A 124 -8.25 15.84 3.25
C ALA A 124 -9.19 14.73 2.78
N MET A 125 -10.32 14.57 3.47
CA MET A 125 -11.47 13.86 2.90
C MET A 125 -12.13 14.75 1.84
N LEU A 126 -12.52 14.14 0.73
CA LEU A 126 -13.27 14.72 -0.40
C LEU A 126 -12.49 15.72 -1.27
N GLN A 127 -12.01 15.31 -2.45
CA GLN A 127 -12.89 15.21 -3.63
C GLN A 127 -12.12 15.14 -4.98
N GLU A 128 -10.85 15.55 -5.08
CA GLU A 128 -10.26 15.81 -6.43
C GLU A 128 -9.11 14.92 -6.90
N ARG A 129 -8.44 14.16 -6.04
CA ARG A 129 -7.25 13.38 -6.45
C ARG A 129 -7.52 12.02 -7.11
N ARG A 130 -8.79 11.66 -7.28
CA ARG A 130 -9.25 10.37 -7.83
C ARG A 130 -9.01 10.23 -9.35
N ARG A 131 -8.72 11.32 -10.08
CA ARG A 131 -8.73 11.32 -11.57
C ARG A 131 -7.40 11.01 -12.28
N ARG A 132 -6.24 10.98 -11.60
CA ARG A 132 -4.95 11.02 -12.33
C ARG A 132 -3.97 9.88 -12.06
N TRP A 133 -4.30 8.91 -11.22
CA TRP A 133 -3.31 7.88 -10.85
C TRP A 133 -3.63 6.47 -11.33
N TRP A 134 -4.88 6.13 -11.59
CA TRP A 134 -5.27 4.82 -12.11
C TRP A 134 -6.40 5.03 -13.12
N GLU A 135 -6.05 5.19 -14.39
CA GLU A 135 -6.99 5.02 -15.48
C GLU A 135 -6.89 3.54 -15.87
N PRO A 136 -7.87 2.69 -15.49
CA PRO A 136 -7.83 1.28 -15.87
C PRO A 136 -8.25 1.20 -17.33
N ARG A 137 -7.28 1.17 -18.25
CA ARG A 137 -7.52 1.15 -19.70
C ARG A 137 -8.09 -0.19 -20.21
N ILE A 138 -8.26 -1.19 -19.34
CA ILE A 138 -8.61 -2.56 -19.74
C ILE A 138 -10.11 -2.77 -19.98
N ASN A 139 -11.00 -2.02 -19.32
CA ASN A 139 -12.44 -2.13 -19.60
C ASN A 139 -12.83 -1.57 -20.97
N VAL A 140 -12.01 -0.68 -21.54
CA VAL A 140 -12.21 -0.15 -22.90
C VAL A 140 -11.81 -1.20 -23.93
N LEU A 141 -10.68 -1.89 -23.72
CA LEU A 141 -10.17 -2.87 -24.68
C LEU A 141 -11.08 -4.11 -24.76
N ARG A 142 -11.53 -4.64 -23.60
CA ARG A 142 -12.48 -5.76 -23.58
C ARG A 142 -13.83 -5.38 -24.16
N GLY A 143 -14.33 -4.17 -23.88
CA GLY A 143 -15.56 -3.66 -24.50
C GLY A 143 -15.44 -3.50 -26.01
N ALA A 144 -14.32 -2.98 -26.51
CA ALA A 144 -14.07 -2.80 -27.94
C ALA A 144 -14.01 -4.13 -28.69
N VAL A 145 -13.29 -5.14 -28.16
CA VAL A 145 -13.24 -6.48 -28.78
C VAL A 145 -14.64 -7.10 -28.85
N PHE A 146 -15.47 -6.92 -27.82
CA PHE A 146 -16.83 -7.48 -27.80
C PHE A 146 -17.74 -6.81 -28.84
N VAL A 147 -17.65 -5.48 -28.99
CA VAL A 147 -18.41 -4.72 -30.01
C VAL A 147 -17.97 -5.11 -31.42
N VAL A 148 -16.67 -5.25 -31.66
CA VAL A 148 -16.12 -5.67 -32.97
C VAL A 148 -16.57 -7.10 -33.31
N ALA A 149 -16.52 -8.03 -32.36
CA ALA A 149 -16.98 -9.40 -32.57
C ALA A 149 -18.49 -9.46 -32.89
N LEU A 150 -19.31 -8.68 -32.20
CA LEU A 150 -20.75 -8.55 -32.47
C LEU A 150 -21.02 -7.97 -33.86
N ALA A 151 -20.27 -6.93 -34.26
CA ALA A 151 -20.39 -6.34 -35.59
C ALA A 151 -20.03 -7.36 -36.69
N CYS A 152 -18.95 -8.12 -36.52
CA CYS A 152 -18.58 -9.21 -37.43
C CYS A 152 -19.66 -10.31 -37.49
N LEU A 153 -20.25 -10.68 -36.36
CA LEU A 153 -21.30 -11.69 -36.30
C LEU A 153 -22.57 -11.24 -37.05
N VAL A 154 -23.00 -10.00 -36.84
CA VAL A 154 -24.17 -9.43 -37.53
C VAL A 154 -23.91 -9.36 -39.03
N TRP A 155 -22.72 -8.93 -39.45
CA TRP A 155 -22.37 -8.86 -40.86
C TRP A 155 -22.33 -10.24 -41.51
N ALA A 156 -21.75 -11.24 -40.85
CA ALA A 156 -21.75 -12.63 -41.31
C ALA A 156 -23.16 -13.24 -41.37
N ALA A 157 -24.08 -12.84 -40.48
CA ALA A 157 -25.47 -13.27 -40.48
C ALA A 157 -26.34 -12.53 -41.52
N SER A 158 -25.91 -11.35 -41.98
CA SER A 158 -26.61 -10.55 -42.99
C SER A 158 -26.22 -10.88 -44.44
N VAL A 159 -25.25 -11.78 -44.67
CA VAL A 159 -24.98 -12.30 -46.02
C VAL A 159 -26.00 -13.39 -46.36
N PRO A 160 -26.79 -13.26 -47.44
CA PRO A 160 -27.64 -14.35 -47.90
C PRO A 160 -26.73 -15.50 -48.31
N ARG A 161 -26.87 -16.66 -47.65
CA ARG A 161 -26.26 -17.90 -48.14
C ARG A 161 -27.03 -18.31 -49.40
N THR A 162 -26.56 -17.86 -50.56
CA THR A 162 -26.99 -18.38 -51.87
C THR A 162 -26.39 -19.76 -52.10
#